data_AF-A0A7R9T0M3-F1
#
_entry.id   AF-A0A7R9T0M3-F1
#
_cell.length_a   1.000
_cell.length_b   1.000
_cell.length_c   1.000
_cell.angle_alpha   90.00
_cell.angle_beta   90.00
_cell.angle_gamma   90.00
#
_symmetry.space_group_name_H-M   'P 1'
#
loop_
_entity.id
_entity.type
_entity.pdbx_description
1 polymer ?
#
loop_
_entity_poly.entity_id
_entity_poly.type
_entity_poly.pdbx_seq_one_letter_code
_entity_poly.pdbx_strand_id
1 'polypeptide(L)'
;TYGSIGVFVATIAFFVYRAFGSMMFGPTATASHVLVKDRARAEALKAEIEADVAGGAPLRAKFARVAEQHSTCPSAKKGGELGAFKPGQMVKEFDAVVFSGEI
;
A
#
# COMPACT_ATOMS: atom_id res chain seq x y z
N THR A 1 -13.18 -24.98 -5.24
CA THR A 1 -13.11 -26.18 -4.40
C THR A 1 -11.68 -26.69 -4.32
N TYR A 2 -10.85 -26.08 -3.47
CA TYR A 2 -9.53 -26.61 -3.08
C TYR A 2 -9.18 -26.00 -1.73
N GLY A 3 -9.44 -26.75 -0.66
CA GLY A 3 -8.95 -26.46 0.69
C GLY A 3 -8.08 -27.62 1.11
N SER A 4 -6.77 -27.42 1.17
CA SER A 4 -5.82 -28.40 1.67
C SER A 4 -5.82 -28.37 3.20
N ILE A 5 -6.34 -29.44 3.81
CA ILE A 5 -6.28 -29.68 5.26
C ILE A 5 -4.98 -30.46 5.53
N GLY A 6 -4.00 -29.79 6.14
CA GLY A 6 -2.83 -30.46 6.71
C GLY A 6 -3.09 -30.79 8.18
N VAL A 7 -3.20 -32.08 8.51
CA VAL A 7 -3.24 -32.57 9.90
C VAL A 7 -1.81 -32.96 10.29
N PHE A 8 -1.17 -32.19 11.17
CA PHE A 8 0.12 -32.55 11.74
C PHE A 8 -0.11 -33.10 13.15
N VAL A 9 0.04 -34.42 13.31
CA VAL A 9 -0.04 -35.09 14.60
C VAL A 9 1.32 -35.02 15.26
N ALA A 10 1.51 -34.06 16.16
CA ALA A 10 2.52 -34.13 17.20
C ALA A 10 1.82 -33.82 18.52
N THR A 11 1.85 -34.80 19.40
CA THR A 11 1.37 -34.83 20.78
C THR A 11 1.21 -33.47 21.47
N ILE A 12 0.00 -33.24 21.98
CA ILE A 12 -0.42 -32.20 22.95
C ILE A 12 -0.76 -30.82 22.32
N ALA A 13 -2.05 -30.47 22.41
CA ALA A 13 -2.73 -29.21 22.01
C ALA A 13 -3.27 -29.13 20.57
N PHE A 14 -4.48 -29.67 20.36
CA PHE A 14 -5.30 -29.41 19.17
C PHE A 14 -5.93 -28.00 19.28
N PHE A 15 -5.10 -26.97 19.14
CA PHE A 15 -5.57 -25.60 18.94
C PHE A 15 -5.98 -25.45 17.46
N VAL A 16 -7.28 -25.51 17.18
CA VAL A 16 -7.83 -25.13 15.87
C VAL A 16 -7.66 -23.62 15.71
N TYR A 17 -6.50 -23.19 15.21
CA TYR A 17 -6.24 -21.78 14.93
C TYR A 17 -5.87 -21.58 13.47
N ARG A 18 -6.82 -21.79 12.57
CA ARG A 18 -6.70 -21.28 11.19
C ARG A 18 -8.04 -21.09 10.48
N ALA A 19 -8.96 -20.37 11.12
CA ALA A 19 -10.16 -19.88 10.41
C ALA A 19 -10.88 -18.68 11.03
N PHE A 20 -10.46 -18.12 12.17
CA PHE A 20 -11.24 -17.05 12.82
C PHE A 20 -10.72 -15.62 12.63
N GLY A 21 -9.56 -15.42 11.99
CA GLY A 21 -9.00 -14.08 11.77
C GLY A 21 -9.49 -13.36 10.50
N SER A 22 -10.02 -14.10 9.51
CA SER A 22 -10.27 -13.56 8.16
C SER A 22 -11.75 -13.46 7.78
N MET A 23 -12.65 -13.29 8.75
CA MET A 23 -14.09 -13.04 8.51
C MET A 23 -14.57 -11.68 9.05
N MET A 24 -13.75 -10.94 9.82
CA MET A 24 -14.20 -9.69 10.47
C MET A 24 -13.53 -8.40 9.95
N PHE A 25 -12.47 -8.50 9.15
CA PHE A 25 -11.75 -7.34 8.64
C PHE A 25 -11.68 -7.45 7.11
N GLY A 26 -12.51 -6.67 6.41
CA GLY A 26 -12.44 -6.54 4.94
C GLY A 26 -11.07 -6.00 4.49
N PRO A 27 -10.75 -6.07 3.18
CA PRO A 27 -9.44 -5.66 2.69
C PRO A 27 -9.17 -4.19 3.07
N THR A 28 -8.07 -3.95 3.74
CA THR A 28 -7.56 -2.59 4.01
C THR A 28 -6.30 -2.38 3.19
N ALA A 29 -6.24 -1.29 2.45
CA ALA A 29 -5.06 -0.93 1.70
C ALA A 29 -4.37 0.29 2.32
N THR A 30 -3.05 0.32 2.22
CA THR A 30 -2.25 1.49 2.58
C THR A 30 -1.64 2.07 1.32
N ALA A 31 -1.84 3.37 1.08
CA ALA A 31 -1.27 4.06 -0.07
C ALA A 31 -0.56 5.34 0.36
N SER A 32 0.37 5.79 -0.47
CA SER A 32 1.03 7.09 -0.34
C SER A 32 0.86 7.85 -1.65
N HIS A 33 0.70 9.17 -1.57
CA HIS A 33 0.54 10.02 -2.75
C HIS A 33 1.40 11.28 -2.72
N VAL A 34 1.81 11.74 -3.90
CA VAL A 34 2.51 13.02 -4.10
C VAL A 34 1.60 13.89 -4.97
N LEU A 35 1.11 14.99 -4.42
CA LEU A 35 0.23 15.90 -5.14
C LEU A 35 0.96 17.17 -5.54
N VAL A 36 1.24 17.34 -6.83
CA VAL A 36 1.89 18.53 -7.41
C VAL A 36 0.92 19.26 -8.32
N LYS A 37 0.98 20.60 -8.34
CA LYS A 37 0.14 21.43 -9.23
C LYS A 37 0.54 21.33 -10.71
N ASP A 38 1.81 21.04 -10.97
CA ASP A 38 2.39 21.09 -12.31
C ASP A 38 2.64 19.67 -12.84
N ARG A 39 2.17 19.42 -14.07
CA ARG A 39 2.29 18.11 -14.72
C ARG A 39 3.73 17.79 -15.10
N ALA A 40 4.48 18.75 -15.62
CA ALA A 40 5.88 18.53 -16.00
C ALA A 40 6.72 18.16 -14.76
N ARG A 41 6.41 18.79 -13.62
CA ARG A 41 7.01 18.44 -12.34
C ARG A 41 6.61 17.04 -11.86
N ALA A 42 5.37 16.62 -12.07
CA ALA A 42 4.94 15.25 -11.75
C ALA A 42 5.72 14.20 -12.55
N GLU A 43 5.88 14.42 -13.86
CA GLU A 43 6.62 13.53 -14.75
C GLU A 43 8.12 13.49 -14.41
N ALA A 44 8.72 14.64 -14.09
CA ALA A 44 10.12 14.70 -13.64
C ALA A 44 10.36 13.94 -12.33
N LEU A 45 9.49 14.13 -11.33
CA LEU A 45 9.59 13.42 -10.04
C LEU A 45 9.36 11.92 -10.21
N LYS A 46 8.45 11.51 -11.10
CA LYS A 46 8.25 10.09 -11.44
C LYS A 46 9.54 9.48 -11.99
N ALA A 47 10.19 10.15 -12.94
CA ALA A 47 11.44 9.68 -13.52
C ALA A 47 12.59 9.61 -12.49
N GLU A 48 12.69 10.60 -11.59
CA GLU A 48 13.67 10.59 -10.50
C GLU A 48 13.46 9.40 -9.56
N ILE A 49 12.22 9.14 -9.14
CA ILE A 49 11.89 8.00 -8.27
C ILE A 49 12.18 6.67 -8.97
N GLU A 50 11.80 6.53 -10.24
CA GLU A 50 12.07 5.32 -11.03
C GLU A 50 13.57 5.05 -11.18
N ALA A 51 14.38 6.09 -11.44
CA ALA A 51 15.83 5.98 -11.52
C ALA A 51 16.47 5.59 -10.18
N ASP A 52 16.03 6.20 -9.08
CA ASP A 52 16.53 5.89 -7.74
C ASP A 52 16.20 4.45 -7.31
N VAL A 53 14.99 3.98 -7.62
CA VAL A 53 14.56 2.61 -7.32
C VAL A 53 15.31 1.58 -8.17
N ALA A 54 15.57 1.89 -9.44
CA ALA A 54 16.42 1.08 -10.30
C ALA A 54 17.87 0.98 -9.74
N GLY A 55 18.34 2.02 -9.04
CA GLY A 55 19.61 2.03 -8.31
C GLY A 55 19.60 1.25 -6.99
N GLY A 56 18.48 0.60 -6.63
CA GLY A 56 18.34 -0.19 -5.40
C GLY A 56 17.95 0.63 -4.16
N ALA A 57 17.59 1.91 -4.32
CA ALA A 57 17.10 2.71 -3.21
C ALA A 57 15.70 2.23 -2.78
N PRO A 58 15.37 2.24 -1.47
CA PRO A 58 14.05 1.89 -1.00
C PRO A 58 12.99 2.90 -1.49
N LEU A 59 12.11 2.44 -2.40
CA LEU A 59 11.03 3.22 -3.02
C LEU A 59 10.27 4.06 -1.98
N ARG A 60 9.92 3.46 -0.84
CA ARG A 60 9.14 4.12 0.21
C ARG A 60 9.84 5.32 0.83
N ALA A 61 11.16 5.22 1.12
CA ALA A 61 11.90 6.33 1.73
C ALA A 61 12.09 7.47 0.73
N LYS A 62 12.31 7.13 -0.55
CA LYS A 62 12.49 8.13 -1.59
C LYS A 62 11.20 8.86 -1.93
N PHE A 63 10.11 8.09 -2.06
CA PHE A 63 8.76 8.63 -2.23
C PHE A 63 8.37 9.53 -1.05
N ALA A 64 8.67 9.13 0.19
CA ALA A 64 8.42 9.94 1.37
C ALA A 64 9.16 11.28 1.33
N ARG A 65 10.46 11.27 0.97
CA ARG A 65 11.25 12.50 0.84
C ARG A 65 10.68 13.44 -0.23
N VAL A 66 10.31 12.89 -1.39
CA VAL A 66 9.72 13.65 -2.49
C VAL A 66 8.35 14.22 -2.09
N ALA A 67 7.54 13.44 -1.38
CA ALA A 67 6.25 13.88 -0.88
C ALA A 67 6.40 15.03 0.14
N GLU A 68 7.35 14.94 1.07
CA GLU A 68 7.62 16.01 2.04
C GLU A 68 8.06 17.32 1.36
N GLN A 69 8.84 17.24 0.29
CA GLN A 69 9.44 18.40 -0.37
C GLN A 69 8.53 19.04 -1.43
N HIS A 70 7.69 18.26 -2.09
CA HIS A 70 6.97 18.70 -3.28
C HIS A 70 5.45 18.51 -3.20
N SER A 71 4.93 17.68 -2.29
CA SER A 71 3.48 17.48 -2.20
C SER A 71 2.80 18.70 -1.57
N THR A 72 1.69 19.11 -2.17
CA THR A 72 0.84 20.22 -1.70
C THR A 72 -0.19 19.74 -0.67
N CYS A 73 -0.32 18.43 -0.47
CA CYS A 73 -1.26 17.83 0.47
C CYS A 73 -0.74 17.95 1.92
N PRO A 74 -1.60 18.17 2.95
CA PRO A 74 -1.16 18.15 4.35
C PRO A 74 -0.52 16.82 4.79
N SER A 75 -0.77 15.72 4.07
CA SER A 75 -0.08 14.43 4.28
C SER A 75 1.41 14.45 3.91
N ALA A 76 1.89 15.51 3.23
CA ALA A 76 3.31 15.72 2.90
C ALA A 76 4.21 15.53 4.13
N LYS A 77 3.80 16.04 5.30
CA LYS A 77 4.58 15.95 6.56
C LYS A 77 4.78 14.52 7.09
N LYS A 78 4.05 13.54 6.54
CA LYS A 78 4.18 12.11 6.85
C LYS A 78 4.65 11.32 5.64
N GLY A 79 5.46 11.93 4.77
CA GLY A 79 5.91 11.28 3.54
C GLY A 79 4.80 10.95 2.55
N GLY A 80 3.67 11.67 2.60
CA GLY A 80 2.54 11.43 1.71
C GLY A 80 1.66 10.24 2.08
N GLU A 81 1.85 9.61 3.25
CA GLU A 81 1.00 8.51 3.70
C GLU A 81 -0.46 8.94 3.90
N LEU A 82 -1.36 8.18 3.29
CA LEU A 82 -2.81 8.32 3.46
C LEU A 82 -3.35 7.41 4.59
N GLY A 83 -2.51 6.55 5.15
CA GLY A 83 -2.90 5.55 6.15
C GLY A 83 -3.62 4.35 5.55
N ALA A 84 -4.24 3.55 6.41
CA ALA A 84 -5.05 2.41 6.00
C ALA A 84 -6.49 2.86 5.72
N PHE A 85 -6.97 2.60 4.51
CA PHE A 85 -8.36 2.87 4.12
C PHE A 85 -9.01 1.60 3.59
N LYS A 86 -10.35 1.61 3.64
CA LYS A 86 -11.21 0.55 3.12
C LYS A 86 -11.76 0.93 1.73
N PRO A 87 -12.15 -0.04 0.91
CA PRO A 87 -12.83 0.24 -0.35
C PRO A 87 -14.07 1.11 -0.13
N GLY A 88 -14.24 2.15 -0.94
CA GLY A 88 -15.31 3.13 -0.85
C GLY A 88 -15.01 4.34 0.03
N GLN A 89 -13.82 4.42 0.64
CA GLN A 89 -13.42 5.59 1.43
C GLN A 89 -12.70 6.67 0.61
N MET A 90 -12.20 6.34 -0.59
CA MET A 90 -11.55 7.30 -1.48
C MET A 90 -12.36 7.49 -2.77
N VAL A 91 -11.92 8.43 -3.61
CA VAL A 91 -12.52 8.65 -4.92
C VAL A 91 -12.44 7.37 -5.76
N LYS A 92 -13.48 7.09 -6.53
CA LYS A 92 -13.71 5.81 -7.20
C LYS A 92 -12.54 5.40 -8.08
N GLU A 93 -11.90 6.35 -8.75
CA GLU A 93 -10.74 6.16 -9.60
C GLU A 93 -9.52 5.70 -8.79
N PHE A 94 -9.32 6.25 -7.60
CA PHE A 94 -8.21 5.89 -6.71
C PHE A 94 -8.45 4.55 -6.03
N ASP A 95 -9.66 4.31 -5.51
CA ASP A 95 -10.02 3.03 -4.91
C ASP A 95 -9.92 1.90 -5.92
N ALA A 96 -10.32 2.12 -7.17
CA ALA A 96 -10.15 1.13 -8.23
C ALA A 96 -8.66 0.78 -8.39
N VAL A 97 -7.76 1.75 -8.58
CA VAL A 97 -6.32 1.47 -8.78
C VAL A 97 -5.70 0.76 -7.58
N VAL A 98 -6.07 1.13 -6.36
CA VAL A 98 -5.47 0.56 -5.14
C VAL A 98 -5.94 -0.86 -4.87
N PHE A 99 -7.23 -1.15 -5.10
CA PHE A 99 -7.81 -2.46 -4.79
C PHE A 99 -7.91 -3.40 -6.00
N SER A 100 -7.76 -2.90 -7.23
CA SER A 100 -7.72 -3.71 -8.46
C SER A 100 -6.31 -3.96 -8.98
N GLY A 101 -5.28 -3.29 -8.43
CA GLY A 101 -3.89 -3.55 -8.77
C GLY A 101 -3.46 -4.90 -8.20
N GLU A 102 -3.34 -5.89 -9.07
CA GLU A 102 -2.61 -7.13 -8.78
C GLU A 102 -1.14 -6.74 -8.46
N ILE A 103 -0.67 -7.09 -7.26
CA ILE A 103 0.69 -6.81 -6.77
C ILE A 103 1.60 -7.99 -7.12
#